data_AF-A0A0D2M933-F1
#
_entry.id   AF-A0A0D2M933-F1
#
_cell.length_a   1.000
_cell.length_b   1.000
_cell.length_c   1.000
_cell.angle_alpha   90.00
_cell.angle_beta   90.00
_cell.angle_gamma   90.00
#
_symmetry.space_group_name_H-M   'P 1'
#
loop_
_entity.id
_entity.type
_entity.pdbx_description
1 polymer ?
#
loop_
_entity_poly.entity_id
_entity_poly.type
_entity_poly.pdbx_seq_one_letter_code
_entity_poly.pdbx_strand_id
1 'polypeptide(L)'
;MDVKKRDIADIDAQIEALRQQRERLMADTRALSDTLDVCARVGAPARRVPFDVLREIAIHHFAQHPVPTFACFAAPFTRVCIAWRDAALLSPRLW
;
A
#
# COMPACT_ATOMS: atom_id res chain seq x y z
N MET A 1 -52.14 -12.87 -20.83
CA MET A 1 -50.77 -12.99 -21.35
C MET A 1 -49.88 -11.80 -20.97
N ASP A 2 -50.47 -10.65 -20.62
CA ASP A 2 -49.74 -9.41 -20.33
C ASP A 2 -48.96 -9.36 -19.00
N VAL A 3 -49.41 -10.06 -17.96
CA VAL A 3 -48.72 -10.06 -16.65
C VAL A 3 -47.33 -10.70 -16.76
N LYS A 4 -47.24 -11.87 -17.39
CA LYS A 4 -45.96 -12.57 -17.60
C LYS A 4 -44.96 -11.77 -18.45
N LYS A 5 -45.43 -10.96 -19.41
CA LYS A 5 -44.57 -10.07 -20.19
C LYS A 5 -44.01 -8.93 -19.34
N ARG A 6 -44.81 -8.43 -18.39
CA ARG A 6 -44.41 -7.36 -17.47
C ARG A 6 -43.39 -7.86 -16.44
N ASP A 7 -43.55 -9.09 -15.96
CA ASP A 7 -42.59 -9.75 -15.05
C ASP A 7 -41.24 -10.00 -15.73
N ILE A 8 -41.24 -10.44 -17.00
CA ILE A 8 -40.01 -10.62 -17.78
C ILE A 8 -39.29 -9.27 -17.97
N ALA A 9 -40.02 -8.22 -18.32
CA ALA A 9 -39.45 -6.89 -18.50
C ALA A 9 -38.83 -6.33 -17.21
N ASP A 10 -39.46 -6.61 -16.06
CA ASP A 10 -38.92 -6.19 -14.76
C ASP A 10 -37.64 -6.97 -14.39
N ILE A 11 -37.63 -8.29 -14.64
CA ILE A 11 -36.43 -9.12 -14.46
C ILE A 11 -35.29 -8.65 -15.37
N ASP A 12 -35.58 -8.35 -16.64
CA ASP A 12 -34.58 -7.84 -17.59
C ASP A 12 -34.00 -6.49 -17.13
N ALA A 13 -34.84 -5.60 -16.60
CA ALA A 13 -34.40 -4.33 -16.02
C ALA A 13 -33.50 -4.55 -14.80
N GLN A 14 -33.84 -5.51 -13.93
CA GLN A 14 -33.01 -5.88 -12.78
C GLN A 14 -31.67 -6.49 -13.20
N ILE A 15 -31.66 -7.36 -14.22
CA ILE A 15 -30.43 -7.92 -14.80
C ILE A 15 -29.52 -6.80 -15.30
N GLU A 16 -30.09 -5.83 -16.00
CA GLU A 16 -29.32 -4.72 -16.56
C GLU A 16 -28.75 -3.81 -15.46
N ALA A 17 -29.54 -3.48 -14.43
CA ALA A 17 -29.06 -2.73 -13.28
C ALA A 17 -27.91 -3.45 -12.55
N LEU A 18 -28.03 -4.76 -12.35
CA LEU A 18 -26.98 -5.58 -11.72
C LEU A 18 -25.72 -5.66 -12.57
N ARG A 19 -25.83 -5.73 -13.89
CA ARG A 19 -24.68 -5.70 -14.80
C ARG A 19 -23.91 -4.39 -14.70
N GLN A 20 -24.63 -3.27 -14.71
CA GLN A 20 -24.03 -1.94 -14.54
C GLN A 20 -23.33 -1.81 -13.19
N GLN A 21 -23.95 -2.30 -12.12
CA GLN A 21 -23.34 -2.30 -10.79
C GLN A 21 -22.06 -3.16 -10.75
N ARG A 22 -22.08 -4.35 -11.36
CA ARG A 22 -20.90 -5.22 -11.46
C ARG A 22 -19.77 -4.52 -12.21
N GLU A 23 -20.06 -3.88 -13.34
CA GLU A 23 -19.05 -3.17 -14.13
C GLU A 23 -18.41 -2.03 -13.34
N ARG A 24 -19.21 -1.27 -12.61
CA ARG A 24 -18.70 -0.24 -11.70
C ARG A 24 -17.77 -0.82 -10.63
N LEU A 25 -18.19 -1.87 -9.93
CA LEU A 25 -17.37 -2.51 -8.90
C LEU A 25 -16.08 -3.12 -9.47
N MET A 26 -16.12 -3.66 -10.70
CA MET A 26 -14.92 -4.15 -11.38
C MET A 26 -13.96 -3.01 -11.74
N ALA A 27 -14.47 -1.87 -12.19
CA ALA A 27 -13.66 -0.69 -12.44
C ALA A 27 -12.98 -0.19 -11.16
N ASP A 28 -13.73 -0.09 -10.06
CA ASP A 28 -13.21 0.30 -8.75
C ASP A 28 -12.13 -0.68 -8.26
N THR A 29 -12.37 -1.99 -8.44
CA THR A 29 -11.40 -3.04 -8.08
C THR A 29 -10.11 -2.91 -8.87
N ARG A 30 -10.19 -2.65 -10.18
CA ARG A 30 -9.01 -2.46 -11.04
C ARG A 30 -8.21 -1.25 -10.60
N ALA A 31 -8.86 -0.11 -10.36
CA ALA A 31 -8.18 1.10 -9.90
C ALA A 31 -7.44 0.89 -8.56
N LEU A 32 -8.05 0.14 -7.63
CA LEU A 32 -7.41 -0.20 -6.36
C LEU A 32 -6.24 -1.18 -6.56
N SER A 33 -6.40 -2.19 -7.42
CA SER A 33 -5.35 -3.15 -7.77
C SER A 33 -4.14 -2.46 -8.39
N ASP A 34 -4.35 -1.53 -9.32
CA ASP A 34 -3.27 -0.77 -9.95
C ASP A 34 -2.46 0.02 -8.92
N THR A 35 -3.15 0.60 -7.92
CA THR A 35 -2.51 1.32 -6.81
C THR A 35 -1.66 0.37 -5.95
N LEU A 36 -2.20 -0.81 -5.63
CA LEU A 36 -1.47 -1.82 -4.85
C LEU A 36 -0.26 -2.37 -5.60
N ASP A 37 -0.35 -2.55 -6.92
CA ASP A 37 0.77 -3.01 -7.74
C ASP A 37 1.92 -2.01 -7.76
N VAL A 38 1.63 -0.71 -7.74
CA VAL A 38 2.67 0.33 -7.57
C VAL A 38 3.33 0.19 -6.20
N CYS A 39 2.54 0.08 -5.13
CA CYS A 39 3.07 -0.11 -3.77
C CYS A 39 3.91 -1.39 -3.65
N ALA A 40 3.49 -2.48 -4.30
CA ALA A 40 4.23 -3.74 -4.33
C ALA A 40 5.56 -3.62 -5.08
N ARG A 41 5.55 -2.96 -6.25
CA ARG A 41 6.76 -2.70 -7.05
C ARG A 41 7.79 -1.84 -6.33
N VAL A 42 7.37 -0.87 -5.52
CA VAL A 42 8.28 -0.02 -4.73
C VAL A 42 8.68 -0.69 -3.41
N GLY A 43 7.72 -1.30 -2.72
CA GLY A 43 7.93 -1.90 -1.41
C GLY A 43 8.74 -3.20 -1.44
N ALA A 44 8.71 -3.96 -2.54
CA ALA A 44 9.51 -5.18 -2.66
C ALA A 44 11.02 -4.89 -2.72
N PRO A 45 11.54 -3.98 -3.57
CA PRO A 45 12.94 -3.58 -3.55
C PRO A 45 13.37 -2.96 -2.21
N ALA A 46 12.56 -2.06 -1.64
CA ALA A 46 12.89 -1.41 -0.36
C ALA A 46 13.11 -2.44 0.77
N ARG A 47 12.31 -3.51 0.82
CA ARG A 47 12.45 -4.58 1.83
C ARG A 47 13.62 -5.55 1.59
N ARG A 48 14.21 -5.55 0.39
CA ARG A 48 15.32 -6.44 0.02
C ARG A 48 16.70 -5.78 0.15
N VAL A 49 16.76 -4.54 0.64
CA VAL A 49 18.02 -3.86 0.92
C VAL A 49 18.77 -4.62 2.02
N PRO A 50 20.05 -4.97 1.83
CA PRO A 50 20.88 -5.61 2.85
C PRO A 50 20.95 -4.80 4.14
N PHE A 51 21.03 -5.50 5.27
CA PHE A 51 20.98 -4.89 6.61
C PHE A 51 22.11 -3.88 6.87
N ASP A 52 23.33 -4.20 6.41
CA ASP A 52 24.49 -3.32 6.47
C ASP A 52 24.27 -2.02 5.69
N VAL A 53 23.70 -2.11 4.48
CA VAL A 53 23.35 -0.93 3.69
C VAL A 53 22.28 -0.09 4.40
N LEU A 54 21.26 -0.72 4.98
CA LEU A 54 20.23 -0.03 5.77
C LEU A 54 20.81 0.70 6.99
N ARG A 55 21.77 0.07 7.66
CA ARG A 55 22.49 0.70 8.78
C ARG A 55 23.24 1.94 8.33
N GLU A 56 24.01 1.86 7.24
CA GLU A 56 24.78 3.02 6.76
C GLU A 56 23.85 4.15 6.31
N ILE A 57 22.72 3.83 5.64
CA ILE A 57 21.68 4.83 5.31
C ILE A 57 21.19 5.54 6.57
N ALA A 58 20.90 4.78 7.64
CA ALA A 58 20.46 5.36 8.90
C ALA A 58 21.55 6.29 9.49
N ILE A 59 22.80 5.82 9.59
CA ILE A 59 23.93 6.60 10.12
C ILE A 59 24.13 7.93 9.37
N HIS A 60 24.14 7.89 8.03
CA HIS A 60 24.33 9.08 7.22
C HIS A 60 23.19 10.09 7.36
N HIS A 61 21.94 9.60 7.45
CA HIS A 61 20.79 10.48 7.60
C HIS A 61 20.73 11.13 9.00
N PHE A 62 21.02 10.37 10.05
CA PHE A 62 21.09 10.90 11.42
C PHE A 62 22.21 11.94 11.58
N ALA A 63 23.37 11.73 10.95
CA ALA A 63 24.49 12.68 11.01
C ALA A 63 24.16 14.06 10.37
N GLN A 64 23.26 14.11 9.40
CA GLN A 64 22.84 15.36 8.74
C GLN A 64 21.81 16.16 9.54
N HIS A 65 21.19 15.55 10.55
CA HIS A 65 20.15 16.15 11.36
C HIS A 65 20.52 16.00 12.84
N PRO A 66 21.45 16.80 13.40
CA PRO A 66 22.02 16.62 14.75
C PRO A 66 21.06 16.91 15.91
N VAL A 67 19.84 17.34 15.62
CA VAL A 67 18.72 17.39 16.59
C VAL A 67 17.59 16.49 16.09
N PRO A 68 17.83 15.20 15.80
CA PRO A 68 16.75 14.32 15.43
C PRO A 68 16.12 13.91 16.75
N THR A 69 15.03 14.56 17.16
CA THR A 69 14.13 13.81 18.05
C THR A 69 13.87 12.51 17.32
N PHE A 70 14.11 11.37 17.98
CA PHE A 70 13.89 10.02 17.44
C PHE A 70 12.59 9.93 16.61
N ALA A 71 11.58 10.70 17.00
CA ALA A 71 10.33 10.93 16.28
C ALA A 71 10.42 11.36 14.79
N CYS A 72 11.44 12.11 14.35
CA CYS A 72 11.44 12.73 13.02
C CYS A 72 11.93 11.77 11.91
N PHE A 73 13.02 11.04 12.15
CA PHE A 73 13.58 10.10 11.17
C PHE A 73 13.28 8.62 11.47
N ALA A 74 13.30 8.22 12.75
CA ALA A 74 12.96 6.83 13.08
C ALA A 74 11.49 6.54 12.72
N ALA A 75 10.59 7.53 12.78
CA ALA A 75 9.18 7.30 12.45
C ALA A 75 8.96 6.82 10.99
N PRO A 76 9.44 7.48 9.92
CA PRO A 76 9.28 6.97 8.56
C PRO A 76 10.17 5.75 8.29
N PHE A 77 11.42 5.72 8.76
CA PHE A 77 12.37 4.64 8.46
C PHE A 77 11.96 3.29 9.10
N THR A 78 11.52 3.31 10.36
CA THR A 78 11.09 2.10 11.09
C THR A 78 9.70 1.59 10.68
N ARG A 79 8.97 2.34 9.85
CA ARG A 79 7.64 1.97 9.33
C ARG A 79 7.68 1.13 8.06
N VAL A 80 8.84 1.01 7.39
CA VAL A 80 8.96 0.25 6.15
C VAL A 80 8.79 -1.26 6.38
N CYS A 81 9.62 -1.84 7.25
CA CYS A 81 9.50 -3.24 7.69
C CYS A 81 10.34 -3.49 8.95
N ILE A 82 10.27 -4.71 9.49
CA ILE A 82 11.05 -5.09 10.68
C ILE A 82 12.56 -4.95 10.46
N ALA A 83 13.09 -5.34 9.28
CA ALA A 83 14.52 -5.25 8.99
C ALA A 83 15.05 -3.80 9.02
N TRP A 84 14.28 -2.85 8.48
CA TRP A 84 14.63 -1.42 8.54
C TRP A 84 14.56 -0.88 9.96
N ARG A 85 13.57 -1.33 10.73
CA ARG A 85 13.45 -0.96 12.14
C ARG A 85 14.65 -1.46 12.94
N ASP A 86 15.02 -2.72 12.76
CA ASP A 86 16.14 -3.33 13.46
C ASP A 86 17.46 -2.66 13.06
N ALA A 87 17.64 -2.32 11.78
CA ALA A 87 18.82 -1.60 11.30
C ALA A 87 18.98 -0.22 11.95
N ALA A 88 17.88 0.49 12.23
CA ALA A 88 17.93 1.76 12.95
C ALA A 88 18.10 1.57 14.47
N LEU A 89 17.40 0.62 15.08
CA LEU A 89 17.41 0.47 16.54
C LEU A 89 18.67 -0.23 17.07
N LEU A 90 19.18 -1.23 16.36
CA LEU A 90 20.31 -2.05 16.79
C LEU A 90 21.67 -1.46 16.40
N SER A 91 21.70 -0.23 15.88
CA SER A 91 22.93 0.43 15.47
C SER A 91 23.47 1.30 16.60
N PRO A 92 24.55 0.88 17.30
CA PRO A 92 25.04 1.58 18.49
C PRO A 92 25.55 3.00 18.19
N ARG A 93 25.87 3.30 16.93
CA ARG A 93 26.34 4.62 16.48
C ARG A 93 25.23 5.67 16.40
N LEU A 94 23.97 5.28 16.61
CA LEU A 94 22.79 6.15 16.57
C LEU A 94 22.34 6.61 17.96
N TRP A 95 23.04 6.15 19.01
CA TRP A 95 22.81 6.45 20.42
C TRP A 95 24.11 6.98 21.04
#